data_AF-A0A3D5TAY3-F1
#
_entry.id   AF-A0A3D5TAY3-F1
#
_cell.length_a   1.000
_cell.length_b   1.000
_cell.length_c   1.000
_cell.angle_alpha   90.00
_cell.angle_beta   90.00
_cell.angle_gamma   90.00
#
_symmetry.space_group_name_H-M   'P 1'
#
loop_
_entity.id
_entity.type
_entity.pdbx_description
1 polymer ?
#
loop_
_entity_poly.entity_id
_entity_poly.type
_entity_poly.pdbx_seq_one_letter_code
_entity_poly.pdbx_strand_id
1 'polypeptide(L)'
;MKEYRIETEIIPPLLAWYDEAKRILPWRGTKDPYNIWVSEIMLQQTRVEAVKPYYDRFLQALPTVRDLAGAEESYLLKLWEGLGYYNRVRNMQKAAQILVERYGGEMPADAKEILALPGIGSYTMGAIASIAFQIPLPAVDGNVLRILTRLYGDDSDILDPRFKKKTEEALVRIMPKDRPGDVNQAMMELGATVCLPNGMPKCESCPWQDRCVARKEERLKEIPYKAPKKSRKKEKKTVFLLCDGDRILIHKRGKTGLLAGLYEFPNAEGWLSDEEVKQQVQELGYEPLYLERMQDSVHIFTHKEWHMQGWLIRVAAAWPQERQQENYHLILPQEIEAVYPIPSAFRAYTDGLNIVLGNAHFLR
;
A
#
# COMPACT_ATOMS: atom_id res chain seq x y z
N MET A 1 5.84 -35.78 9.51
CA MET A 1 4.84 -34.70 9.30
C MET A 1 4.02 -35.07 8.08
N LYS A 2 2.68 -35.13 8.19
CA LYS A 2 1.83 -35.32 7.01
C LYS A 2 2.06 -34.15 6.05
N GLU A 3 2.29 -34.46 4.79
CA GLU A 3 2.48 -33.50 3.71
C GLU A 3 1.19 -32.70 3.51
N TYR A 4 1.28 -31.37 3.42
CA TYR A 4 0.13 -30.54 3.07
C TYR A 4 -0.17 -30.79 1.58
N ARG A 5 -1.33 -31.37 1.28
CA ARG A 5 -1.69 -31.79 -0.08
C ARG A 5 -2.87 -30.95 -0.57
N ILE A 6 -2.72 -30.46 -1.79
CA ILE A 6 -3.75 -29.80 -2.57
C ILE A 6 -3.91 -30.65 -3.83
N GLU A 7 -5.14 -31.03 -4.18
CA GLU A 7 -5.40 -31.89 -5.33
C GLU A 7 -5.48 -31.08 -6.63
N THR A 8 -4.94 -31.63 -7.72
CA THR A 8 -4.92 -30.97 -9.05
C THR A 8 -6.33 -30.72 -9.60
N GLU A 9 -7.31 -31.50 -9.15
CA GLU A 9 -8.72 -31.50 -9.55
C GLU A 9 -9.46 -30.19 -9.19
N ILE A 10 -8.85 -29.32 -8.37
CA ILE A 10 -9.39 -27.98 -8.09
C ILE A 10 -9.14 -27.01 -9.25
N ILE A 11 -8.13 -27.27 -10.09
CA ILE A 11 -7.67 -26.34 -11.14
C ILE A 11 -8.69 -26.23 -12.30
N PRO A 12 -9.18 -27.31 -12.92
CA PRO A 12 -10.12 -27.19 -14.04
C PRO A 12 -11.40 -26.39 -13.75
N PRO A 13 -12.15 -26.64 -12.65
CA PRO A 13 -13.35 -25.87 -12.36
C PRO A 13 -13.04 -24.41 -11.97
N LEU A 14 -11.88 -24.15 -11.37
CA LEU A 14 -11.43 -22.79 -11.08
C LEU A 14 -11.19 -22.00 -12.36
N LEU A 15 -10.49 -22.60 -13.33
CA LEU A 15 -10.19 -21.97 -14.61
C LEU A 15 -11.46 -21.75 -15.45
N ALA A 16 -12.35 -22.74 -15.51
CA ALA A 16 -13.63 -22.61 -16.20
C ALA A 16 -14.47 -21.45 -15.64
N TRP A 17 -14.55 -21.35 -14.31
CA TRP A 17 -15.21 -20.21 -13.66
C TRP A 17 -14.51 -18.88 -13.96
N TYR A 18 -13.18 -18.85 -13.95
CA TYR A 18 -12.43 -17.62 -14.19
C TYR A 18 -12.59 -17.09 -15.61
N ASP A 19 -12.67 -17.98 -16.59
CA ASP A 19 -12.86 -17.61 -18.00
C ASP A 19 -14.19 -16.83 -18.21
N GLU A 20 -15.21 -17.09 -17.40
CA GLU A 20 -16.50 -16.40 -17.41
C GLU A 20 -16.58 -15.21 -16.44
N ALA A 21 -15.98 -15.32 -15.25
CA ALA A 21 -16.20 -14.40 -14.14
C ALA A 21 -15.15 -13.29 -13.98
N LYS A 22 -14.02 -13.35 -14.70
CA LYS A 22 -12.92 -12.38 -14.53
C LYS A 22 -13.36 -10.95 -14.84
N ARG A 23 -13.12 -10.04 -13.89
CA ARG A 23 -13.27 -8.59 -14.13
C ARG A 23 -12.26 -8.10 -15.15
N ILE A 24 -12.68 -7.16 -15.98
CA ILE A 24 -11.79 -6.36 -16.83
C ILE A 24 -11.10 -5.32 -15.93
N LEU A 25 -9.77 -5.37 -15.87
CA LEU A 25 -8.93 -4.45 -15.09
C LEU A 25 -7.81 -3.91 -15.98
N PRO A 26 -7.32 -2.68 -15.77
CA PRO A 26 -6.30 -2.06 -16.64
C PRO A 26 -5.01 -2.89 -16.78
N TRP A 27 -4.61 -3.58 -15.72
CA TRP A 27 -3.43 -4.44 -15.68
C TRP A 27 -3.70 -5.90 -16.07
N ARG A 28 -4.92 -6.26 -16.47
CA ARG A 28 -5.25 -7.59 -17.01
C ARG A 28 -5.19 -7.57 -18.54
N GLY A 29 -4.72 -8.67 -19.12
CA GLY A 29 -4.59 -8.81 -20.58
C GLY A 29 -3.27 -8.30 -21.16
N THR A 30 -2.46 -7.61 -20.37
CA THR A 30 -1.05 -7.35 -20.72
C THR A 30 -0.15 -8.50 -20.28
N LYS A 31 0.92 -8.74 -21.03
CA LYS A 31 2.05 -9.60 -20.65
C LYS A 31 3.32 -8.80 -20.34
N ASP A 32 3.23 -7.47 -20.36
CA ASP A 32 4.35 -6.59 -20.04
C ASP A 32 4.74 -6.75 -18.54
N PRO A 33 5.96 -7.26 -18.24
CA PRO A 33 6.40 -7.45 -16.87
C PRO A 33 6.41 -6.17 -16.04
N TYR A 34 6.68 -5.00 -16.66
CA TYR A 34 6.69 -3.72 -15.96
C TYR A 34 5.29 -3.34 -15.51
N ASN A 35 4.31 -3.42 -16.41
CA ASN A 35 2.91 -3.12 -16.13
C ASN A 35 2.33 -4.06 -15.07
N ILE A 36 2.67 -5.35 -15.14
CA ILE A 36 2.27 -6.34 -14.14
C ILE A 36 2.90 -5.98 -12.79
N TRP A 37 4.22 -5.77 -12.76
CA TRP A 37 4.96 -5.43 -11.54
C TRP A 37 4.40 -4.17 -10.85
N VAL A 38 4.14 -3.09 -11.59
CA VAL A 38 3.53 -1.87 -11.04
C VAL A 38 2.20 -2.18 -10.38
N SER A 39 1.32 -2.92 -11.06
CA SER A 39 0.00 -3.26 -10.52
C SER A 39 0.09 -4.12 -9.26
N GLU A 40 0.97 -5.13 -9.26
CA GLU A 40 1.15 -6.04 -8.13
C GLU A 40 1.71 -5.34 -6.90
N ILE A 41 2.63 -4.38 -7.06
CA ILE A 41 3.12 -3.59 -5.94
C ILE A 41 2.04 -2.66 -5.41
N MET A 42 1.26 -2.00 -6.29
CA MET A 42 0.16 -1.13 -5.87
C MET A 42 -0.93 -1.89 -5.11
N LEU A 43 -1.27 -3.12 -5.53
CA LEU A 43 -2.29 -3.97 -4.92
C LEU A 43 -1.89 -4.54 -3.56
N GLN A 44 -0.62 -4.46 -3.16
CA GLN A 44 -0.21 -4.85 -1.80
C GLN A 44 -0.97 -4.03 -0.75
N GLN A 45 -1.81 -4.70 0.03
CA GLN A 45 -2.62 -4.08 1.10
C GLN A 45 -3.50 -2.92 0.63
N THR A 46 -3.84 -2.85 -0.66
CA THR A 46 -4.64 -1.78 -1.26
C THR A 46 -5.77 -2.39 -2.09
N ARG A 47 -6.97 -1.79 -2.04
CA ARG A 47 -8.14 -2.32 -2.77
C ARG A 47 -8.05 -1.99 -4.26
N VAL A 48 -8.52 -2.92 -5.11
CA VAL A 48 -8.52 -2.79 -6.58
C VAL A 48 -9.08 -1.43 -7.06
N GLU A 49 -10.25 -1.03 -6.60
CA GLU A 49 -10.87 0.23 -7.04
C GLU A 49 -10.05 1.48 -6.68
N ALA A 50 -9.33 1.44 -5.56
CA ALA A 50 -8.43 2.53 -5.17
C ALA A 50 -7.17 2.58 -6.04
N VAL A 51 -6.74 1.44 -6.60
CA VAL A 51 -5.50 1.35 -7.40
C VAL A 51 -5.69 1.84 -8.84
N LYS A 52 -6.86 1.62 -9.46
CA LYS A 52 -7.12 1.97 -10.87
C LYS A 52 -6.61 3.36 -11.30
N PRO A 53 -7.04 4.47 -10.66
CA PRO A 53 -6.59 5.81 -11.08
C PRO A 53 -5.09 6.05 -10.83
N TYR A 54 -4.49 5.36 -9.86
CA TYR A 54 -3.05 5.47 -9.60
C TYR A 54 -2.23 4.70 -10.62
N TYR A 55 -2.72 3.53 -11.05
CA TYR A 55 -2.07 2.73 -12.06
C TYR A 55 -1.97 3.49 -13.38
N ASP A 56 -3.11 4.04 -13.83
CA ASP A 56 -3.20 4.76 -15.10
C ASP A 56 -2.26 5.97 -15.12
N ARG A 57 -2.32 6.83 -14.09
CA ARG A 57 -1.46 8.02 -14.01
C ARG A 57 0.03 7.67 -13.88
N PHE A 58 0.35 6.58 -13.17
CA PHE A 58 1.74 6.19 -12.92
C PHE A 58 2.38 5.69 -14.20
N LEU A 59 1.68 4.86 -14.99
CA LEU A 59 2.18 4.40 -16.29
C LEU A 59 2.18 5.50 -17.35
N GLN A 60 1.27 6.49 -17.26
CA GLN A 60 1.33 7.66 -18.13
C GLN A 60 2.59 8.51 -17.86
N ALA A 61 2.92 8.71 -16.58
CA ALA A 61 4.07 9.51 -16.17
C ALA A 61 5.41 8.78 -16.31
N LEU A 62 5.43 7.49 -16.01
CA LEU A 62 6.60 6.63 -15.98
C LEU A 62 6.29 5.36 -16.81
N PRO A 63 6.33 5.43 -18.15
CA PRO A 63 5.89 4.34 -19.01
C PRO A 63 6.86 3.15 -19.03
N THR A 64 8.12 3.34 -18.63
CA THR A 64 9.13 2.27 -18.66
C THR A 64 9.90 2.11 -17.35
N VAL A 65 10.59 0.98 -17.22
CA VAL A 65 11.56 0.73 -16.14
C VAL A 65 12.62 1.84 -16.07
N ARG A 66 13.05 2.40 -17.21
CA ARG A 66 14.05 3.48 -17.27
C ARG A 66 13.50 4.79 -16.69
N ASP A 67 12.26 5.12 -17.01
CA ASP A 67 11.60 6.32 -16.47
C ASP A 67 11.47 6.21 -14.95
N LEU A 68 11.04 5.04 -14.46
CA LEU A 68 10.98 4.79 -13.01
C LEU A 68 12.36 4.87 -12.33
N ALA A 69 13.39 4.32 -12.96
CA ALA A 69 14.75 4.34 -12.42
C ALA A 69 15.32 5.77 -12.31
N GLY A 70 15.02 6.62 -13.29
CA GLY A 70 15.51 7.99 -13.40
C GLY A 70 14.65 9.07 -12.74
N ALA A 71 13.44 8.73 -12.26
CA ALA A 71 12.54 9.70 -11.65
C ALA A 71 13.12 10.34 -10.37
N GLU A 72 12.96 11.65 -10.22
CA GLU A 72 13.24 12.36 -8.97
C GLU A 72 12.40 11.78 -7.81
N GLU A 73 12.98 11.60 -6.62
CA GLU A 73 12.28 10.96 -5.49
C GLU A 73 11.01 11.74 -5.11
N SER A 74 11.05 13.07 -5.09
CA SER A 74 9.89 13.91 -4.78
C SER A 74 8.73 13.69 -5.77
N TYR A 75 9.05 13.61 -7.06
CA TYR A 75 8.08 13.35 -8.12
C TYR A 75 7.46 11.95 -7.96
N LEU A 76 8.29 10.94 -7.68
CA LEU A 76 7.84 9.57 -7.44
C LEU A 76 6.91 9.46 -6.23
N LEU A 77 7.25 10.12 -5.12
CA LEU A 77 6.42 10.14 -3.91
C LEU A 77 5.11 10.87 -4.15
N LYS A 78 5.12 11.91 -5.01
CA LYS A 78 3.91 12.63 -5.39
C LYS A 78 2.97 11.76 -6.25
N LEU A 79 3.50 11.02 -7.23
CA LEU A 79 2.72 10.04 -7.99
C LEU A 79 2.12 8.93 -7.10
N TRP A 80 2.76 8.62 -5.97
CA TRP A 80 2.30 7.61 -5.00
C TRP A 80 1.42 8.19 -3.87
N GLU A 81 1.24 9.51 -3.83
CA GLU A 81 0.60 10.21 -2.72
C GLU A 81 -0.84 9.71 -2.51
N GLY A 82 -1.09 9.17 -1.32
CA GLY A 82 -2.40 8.65 -0.92
C GLY A 82 -2.55 7.12 -1.00
N LEU A 83 -1.64 6.38 -1.67
CA LEU A 83 -1.64 4.90 -1.62
C LEU A 83 -1.12 4.33 -0.30
N GLY A 84 -0.35 5.12 0.45
CA GLY A 84 0.33 4.66 1.66
C GLY A 84 1.45 3.65 1.38
N TYR A 85 2.13 3.22 2.45
CA TYR A 85 3.28 2.31 2.39
C TYR A 85 4.35 2.75 1.36
N TYR A 86 4.84 3.99 1.48
CA TYR A 86 5.77 4.62 0.53
C TYR A 86 7.11 3.88 0.33
N ASN A 87 7.49 2.98 1.24
CA ASN A 87 8.66 2.12 1.00
C ASN A 87 8.46 1.18 -0.20
N ARG A 88 7.21 0.88 -0.59
CA ARG A 88 6.90 0.13 -1.81
C ARG A 88 7.49 0.81 -3.04
N VAL A 89 7.14 2.08 -3.28
CA VAL A 89 7.60 2.79 -4.47
C VAL A 89 9.10 3.08 -4.44
N ARG A 90 9.68 3.31 -3.25
CA ARG A 90 11.14 3.43 -3.11
C ARG A 90 11.87 2.15 -3.46
N ASN A 91 11.38 1.01 -2.99
CA ASN A 91 11.97 -0.27 -3.34
C ASN A 91 11.77 -0.58 -4.83
N MET A 92 10.62 -0.21 -5.41
CA MET A 92 10.42 -0.30 -6.86
C MET A 92 11.46 0.51 -7.63
N GLN A 93 11.73 1.76 -7.24
CA GLN A 93 12.76 2.56 -7.91
C GLN A 93 14.15 1.94 -7.78
N LYS A 94 14.54 1.47 -6.58
CA LYS A 94 15.81 0.76 -6.39
C LYS A 94 15.92 -0.49 -7.26
N ALA A 95 14.85 -1.26 -7.36
CA ALA A 95 14.78 -2.41 -8.25
C ALA A 95 14.88 -2.01 -9.72
N ALA A 96 14.21 -0.93 -10.13
CA ALA A 96 14.27 -0.41 -11.50
C ALA A 96 15.70 0.03 -11.87
N GLN A 97 16.42 0.68 -10.94
CA GLN A 97 17.82 1.05 -11.11
C GLN A 97 18.70 -0.20 -11.33
N ILE A 98 18.50 -1.26 -10.54
CA ILE A 98 19.19 -2.56 -10.73
C ILE A 98 18.85 -3.17 -12.09
N LEU A 99 17.58 -3.11 -12.51
CA LEU A 99 17.14 -3.60 -13.83
C LEU A 99 17.83 -2.84 -14.97
N VAL A 100 17.94 -1.52 -14.87
CA VAL A 100 18.68 -0.70 -15.86
C VAL A 100 20.16 -1.07 -15.88
N GLU A 101 20.80 -1.16 -14.71
CA GLU A 101 22.24 -1.42 -14.59
C GLU A 101 22.63 -2.82 -15.07
N ARG A 102 21.87 -3.85 -14.69
CA ARG A 102 22.27 -5.26 -14.88
C ARG A 102 21.54 -5.98 -16.02
N TYR A 103 20.32 -5.56 -16.34
CA TYR A 103 19.43 -6.25 -17.27
C TYR A 103 18.99 -5.35 -18.42
N GLY A 104 19.67 -4.22 -18.66
CA GLY A 104 19.37 -3.32 -19.77
C GLY A 104 17.96 -2.73 -19.72
N GLY A 105 17.38 -2.59 -18.52
CA GLY A 105 16.03 -2.03 -18.31
C GLY A 105 14.90 -3.04 -18.56
N GLU A 106 15.21 -4.32 -18.70
CA GLU A 106 14.22 -5.39 -18.88
C GLU A 106 14.11 -6.26 -17.62
N MET A 107 12.91 -6.70 -17.29
CA MET A 107 12.70 -7.66 -16.20
C MET A 107 13.21 -9.04 -16.64
N PRO A 108 14.07 -9.72 -15.87
CA PRO A 108 14.55 -11.04 -16.23
C PRO A 108 13.42 -12.08 -16.20
N ALA A 109 13.43 -13.01 -17.16
CA ALA A 109 12.52 -14.16 -17.19
C ALA A 109 13.00 -15.31 -16.28
N ASP A 110 13.51 -14.99 -15.09
CA ASP A 110 13.96 -15.95 -14.08
C ASP A 110 13.42 -15.59 -12.69
N ALA A 111 12.80 -16.58 -12.04
CA ALA A 111 12.15 -16.40 -10.76
C ALA A 111 13.11 -16.02 -9.62
N LYS A 112 14.35 -16.53 -9.63
CA LYS A 112 15.35 -16.22 -8.59
C LYS A 112 15.88 -14.81 -8.78
N GLU A 113 16.11 -14.39 -10.02
CA GLU A 113 16.52 -13.03 -10.34
C GLU A 113 15.44 -12.01 -10.00
N ILE A 114 14.17 -12.29 -10.33
CA ILE A 114 13.02 -11.47 -9.92
C ILE A 114 12.94 -11.37 -8.39
N LEU A 115 13.06 -12.49 -7.67
CA LEU A 115 12.98 -12.52 -6.20
C LEU A 115 14.11 -11.71 -5.52
N ALA A 116 15.27 -11.61 -6.17
CA ALA A 116 16.42 -10.87 -5.64
C ALA A 116 16.22 -9.35 -5.67
N LEU A 117 15.23 -8.84 -6.42
CA LEU A 117 14.98 -7.40 -6.55
C LEU A 117 14.36 -6.81 -5.26
N PRO A 118 14.78 -5.60 -4.85
CA PRO A 118 14.21 -4.93 -3.68
C PRO A 118 12.69 -4.80 -3.73
N GLY A 119 12.02 -5.16 -2.62
CA GLY A 119 10.56 -5.04 -2.49
C GLY A 119 9.75 -6.14 -3.18
N ILE A 120 10.40 -7.11 -3.83
CA ILE A 120 9.75 -8.28 -4.40
C ILE A 120 9.86 -9.45 -3.41
N GLY A 121 8.71 -9.93 -2.94
CA GLY A 121 8.60 -11.15 -2.13
C GLY A 121 8.07 -12.33 -2.95
N SER A 122 7.91 -13.49 -2.31
CA SER A 122 7.44 -14.73 -2.95
C SER A 122 6.13 -14.55 -3.75
N TYR A 123 5.19 -13.77 -3.20
CA TYR A 123 3.93 -13.43 -3.86
C TYR A 123 4.15 -12.66 -5.18
N THR A 124 4.85 -11.52 -5.11
CA THR A 124 5.05 -10.65 -6.28
C THR A 124 5.92 -11.35 -7.33
N MET A 125 6.92 -12.12 -6.91
CA MET A 125 7.70 -12.96 -7.81
C MET A 125 6.82 -13.97 -8.52
N GLY A 126 6.00 -14.73 -7.79
CA GLY A 126 5.09 -15.72 -8.38
C GLY A 126 4.10 -15.09 -9.35
N ALA A 127 3.57 -13.90 -9.02
CA ALA A 127 2.67 -13.16 -9.89
C ALA A 127 3.35 -12.74 -11.20
N ILE A 128 4.51 -12.06 -11.13
CA ILE A 128 5.25 -11.63 -12.33
C ILE A 128 5.69 -12.85 -13.15
N ALA A 129 6.31 -13.84 -12.52
CA ALA A 129 6.85 -15.03 -13.18
C ALA A 129 5.76 -15.81 -13.93
N SER A 130 4.59 -16.00 -13.32
CA SER A 130 3.49 -16.74 -13.94
C SER A 130 2.73 -15.93 -15.00
N ILE A 131 2.43 -14.66 -14.75
CA ILE A 131 1.59 -13.84 -15.65
C ILE A 131 2.40 -13.38 -16.86
N ALA A 132 3.61 -12.87 -16.65
CA ALA A 132 4.42 -12.30 -17.73
C ALA A 132 5.20 -13.38 -18.49
N PHE A 133 5.75 -14.37 -17.76
CA PHE A 133 6.73 -15.31 -18.31
C PHE A 133 6.25 -16.78 -18.38
N GLN A 134 5.00 -17.07 -18.02
CA GLN A 134 4.45 -18.44 -18.00
C GLN A 134 5.25 -19.44 -17.16
N ILE A 135 5.98 -18.95 -16.16
CA ILE A 135 6.72 -19.80 -15.23
C ILE A 135 5.73 -20.35 -14.20
N PRO A 136 5.60 -21.68 -14.03
CA PRO A 136 4.55 -22.30 -13.21
C PRO A 136 4.85 -22.20 -11.71
N LEU A 137 4.76 -20.99 -11.18
CA LEU A 137 4.97 -20.67 -9.76
C LEU A 137 3.73 -20.01 -9.16
N PRO A 138 3.38 -20.32 -7.90
CA PRO A 138 2.20 -19.77 -7.26
C PRO A 138 2.43 -18.35 -6.72
N ALA A 139 1.37 -17.55 -6.74
CA ALA A 139 1.31 -16.23 -6.13
C ALA A 139 0.38 -16.26 -4.91
N VAL A 140 0.93 -16.60 -3.73
CA VAL A 140 0.13 -16.83 -2.51
C VAL A 140 -0.01 -15.55 -1.68
N ASP A 141 -1.22 -15.00 -1.65
CA ASP A 141 -1.62 -13.88 -0.80
C ASP A 141 -2.64 -14.31 0.28
N GLY A 142 -3.20 -13.35 1.02
CA GLY A 142 -4.24 -13.61 2.01
C GLY A 142 -5.59 -14.05 1.42
N ASN A 143 -5.82 -13.85 0.12
CA ASN A 143 -6.97 -14.41 -0.58
C ASN A 143 -6.77 -15.90 -0.81
N VAL A 144 -5.63 -16.28 -1.41
CA VAL A 144 -5.26 -17.69 -1.65
C VAL A 144 -5.26 -18.49 -0.36
N LEU A 145 -4.62 -17.99 0.71
CA LEU A 145 -4.59 -18.70 1.99
C LEU A 145 -6.01 -18.89 2.56
N ARG A 146 -6.86 -17.87 2.49
CA ARG A 146 -8.25 -17.96 2.97
C ARG A 146 -9.10 -18.96 2.19
N ILE A 147 -9.02 -18.95 0.86
CA ILE A 147 -9.85 -19.85 0.05
C ILE A 147 -9.42 -21.30 0.25
N LEU A 148 -8.11 -21.56 0.35
CA LEU A 148 -7.58 -22.92 0.52
C LEU A 148 -7.86 -23.45 1.92
N THR A 149 -7.68 -22.65 2.98
CA THR A 149 -8.03 -23.12 4.33
C THR A 149 -9.53 -23.42 4.45
N ARG A 150 -10.40 -22.61 3.84
CA ARG A 150 -11.84 -22.92 3.79
C ARG A 150 -12.15 -24.17 2.97
N LEU A 151 -11.52 -24.32 1.81
CA LEU A 151 -11.72 -25.48 0.95
C LEU A 151 -11.41 -26.78 1.68
N TYR A 152 -10.30 -26.80 2.42
CA TYR A 152 -9.79 -27.98 3.12
C TYR A 152 -10.19 -28.10 4.60
N GLY A 153 -10.88 -27.10 5.16
CA GLY A 153 -11.26 -27.09 6.58
C GLY A 153 -10.06 -26.94 7.53
N ASP A 154 -8.97 -26.33 7.06
CA ASP A 154 -7.71 -26.15 7.77
C ASP A 154 -7.77 -24.96 8.74
N ASP A 155 -7.42 -25.20 10.00
CA ASP A 155 -7.42 -24.23 11.09
C ASP A 155 -6.04 -23.62 11.38
N SER A 156 -5.06 -23.87 10.51
CA SER A 156 -3.73 -23.26 10.57
C SER A 156 -3.82 -21.73 10.54
N ASP A 157 -2.95 -21.08 11.33
CA ASP A 157 -2.85 -19.62 11.33
C ASP A 157 -2.31 -19.13 9.98
N ILE A 158 -3.14 -18.43 9.21
CA ILE A 158 -2.74 -17.89 7.91
C ILE A 158 -1.72 -16.75 8.02
N LEU A 159 -1.41 -16.29 9.24
CA LEU A 159 -0.33 -15.34 9.53
C LEU A 159 1.02 -16.03 9.80
N ASP A 160 1.08 -17.37 9.97
CA ASP A 160 2.33 -18.11 10.15
C ASP A 160 3.08 -18.24 8.81
N PRO A 161 4.31 -17.68 8.68
CA PRO A 161 5.11 -17.81 7.46
C PRO A 161 5.39 -19.27 7.05
N ARG A 162 5.44 -20.19 8.02
CA ARG A 162 5.65 -21.63 7.75
C ARG A 162 4.44 -22.26 7.08
N PHE A 163 3.23 -21.83 7.45
CA PHE A 163 2.02 -22.29 6.79
C PHE A 163 1.97 -21.77 5.35
N LYS A 164 2.21 -20.46 5.16
CA LYS A 164 2.31 -19.87 3.82
C LYS A 164 3.31 -20.64 2.93
N LYS A 165 4.51 -20.94 3.44
CA LYS A 165 5.53 -21.69 2.71
C LYS A 165 5.04 -23.10 2.33
N LYS A 166 4.40 -23.83 3.24
CA LYS A 166 3.81 -25.15 2.94
C LYS A 166 2.74 -25.07 1.85
N THR A 167 1.90 -24.03 1.87
CA THR A 167 0.91 -23.79 0.82
C THR A 167 1.56 -23.50 -0.53
N GLU A 168 2.60 -22.65 -0.57
CA GLU A 168 3.39 -22.39 -1.78
C GLU A 168 3.98 -23.68 -2.35
N GLU A 169 4.64 -24.51 -1.51
CA GLU A 169 5.23 -25.79 -1.92
C GLU A 169 4.20 -26.78 -2.46
N ALA A 170 2.99 -26.82 -1.89
CA ALA A 170 1.91 -27.66 -2.36
C ALA A 170 1.36 -27.18 -3.73
N LEU A 171 1.18 -25.86 -3.90
CA LEU A 171 0.68 -25.29 -5.15
C LEU A 171 1.67 -25.44 -6.31
N VAL A 172 2.98 -25.37 -6.06
CA VAL A 172 4.02 -25.61 -7.09
C VAL A 172 3.81 -26.95 -7.80
N ARG A 173 3.35 -27.98 -7.07
CA ARG A 173 3.24 -29.35 -7.60
C ARG A 173 2.04 -29.57 -8.50
N ILE A 174 1.02 -28.74 -8.35
CA ILE A 174 -0.23 -28.83 -9.13
C ILE A 174 -0.36 -27.73 -10.18
N MET A 175 0.57 -26.77 -10.19
CA MET A 175 0.51 -25.63 -11.09
C MET A 175 0.63 -26.10 -12.55
N PRO A 176 -0.36 -25.82 -13.41
CA PRO A 176 -0.28 -26.18 -14.81
C PRO A 176 0.78 -25.35 -15.55
N LYS A 177 1.34 -25.89 -16.63
CA LYS A 177 2.37 -25.22 -17.44
C LYS A 177 1.79 -24.30 -18.52
N ASP A 178 0.57 -24.55 -18.95
CA ASP A 178 -0.08 -23.86 -20.07
C ASP A 178 -0.69 -22.51 -19.67
N ARG A 179 -1.29 -22.42 -18.47
CA ARG A 179 -1.91 -21.18 -17.95
C ARG A 179 -1.65 -20.91 -16.46
N PRO A 180 -0.40 -20.96 -15.95
CA PRO A 180 -0.11 -20.67 -14.54
C PRO A 180 -0.54 -19.27 -14.09
N GLY A 181 -0.41 -18.26 -14.96
CA GLY A 181 -0.89 -16.90 -14.69
C GLY A 181 -2.39 -16.84 -14.42
N ASP A 182 -3.20 -17.54 -15.23
CA ASP A 182 -4.66 -17.60 -15.06
C ASP A 182 -5.04 -18.29 -13.76
N VAL A 183 -4.33 -19.35 -13.35
CA VAL A 183 -4.57 -20.01 -12.05
C VAL A 183 -4.37 -19.04 -10.89
N ASN A 184 -3.25 -18.32 -10.88
CA ASN A 184 -2.96 -17.35 -9.84
C ASN A 184 -4.01 -16.23 -9.80
N GLN A 185 -4.34 -15.66 -10.97
CA GLN A 185 -5.35 -14.61 -11.06
C GLN A 185 -6.75 -15.12 -10.68
N ALA A 186 -7.10 -16.36 -11.02
CA ALA A 186 -8.36 -16.98 -10.66
C ALA A 186 -8.50 -17.18 -9.15
N MET A 187 -7.45 -17.64 -8.47
CA MET A 187 -7.48 -17.77 -7.01
C MET A 187 -7.65 -16.41 -6.32
N MET A 188 -6.93 -15.38 -6.78
CA MET A 188 -7.09 -14.02 -6.27
C MET A 188 -8.50 -13.48 -6.52
N GLU A 189 -9.03 -13.68 -7.74
CA GLU A 189 -10.37 -13.23 -8.12
C GLU A 189 -11.46 -13.93 -7.30
N LEU A 190 -11.33 -15.24 -7.09
CA LEU A 190 -12.26 -16.01 -6.30
C LEU A 190 -12.31 -15.50 -4.85
N GLY A 191 -11.15 -15.28 -4.25
CA GLY A 191 -11.08 -14.70 -2.90
C GLY A 191 -11.62 -13.26 -2.85
N ALA A 192 -11.41 -12.46 -3.89
CA ALA A 192 -11.83 -11.07 -3.90
C ALA A 192 -13.34 -10.88 -4.14
N THR A 193 -13.99 -11.77 -4.89
CA THR A 193 -15.35 -11.56 -5.40
C THR A 193 -16.40 -12.55 -4.86
N VAL A 194 -15.96 -13.75 -4.45
CA VAL A 194 -16.83 -14.85 -4.03
C VAL A 194 -16.55 -15.26 -2.58
N CYS A 195 -15.32 -15.69 -2.29
CA CYS A 195 -14.92 -16.18 -0.98
C CYS A 195 -14.43 -15.01 -0.11
N LEU A 196 -15.36 -14.14 0.28
CA LEU A 196 -15.09 -12.85 0.90
C LEU A 196 -14.49 -12.98 2.32
N PRO A 197 -13.58 -12.07 2.72
CA PRO A 197 -12.97 -12.08 4.06
C PRO A 197 -13.87 -11.46 5.14
N ASN A 198 -14.75 -10.55 4.77
CA ASN A 198 -15.69 -9.85 5.65
C ASN A 198 -17.10 -10.10 5.13
N GLY A 199 -18.00 -10.55 6.00
CA GLY A 199 -19.35 -10.95 5.61
C GLY A 199 -19.42 -12.39 5.07
N MET A 200 -20.63 -12.79 4.67
CA MET A 200 -20.86 -14.13 4.17
C MET A 200 -20.31 -14.30 2.75
N PRO A 201 -19.54 -15.36 2.46
CA PRO A 201 -19.08 -15.67 1.11
C PRO A 201 -20.28 -16.04 0.21
N LYS A 202 -20.16 -15.76 -1.08
CA LYS A 202 -21.16 -16.09 -2.10
C LYS A 202 -21.03 -17.54 -2.56
N CYS A 203 -21.19 -18.49 -1.63
CA CYS A 203 -20.87 -19.90 -1.86
C CYS A 203 -21.58 -20.52 -3.07
N GLU A 204 -22.80 -20.08 -3.41
CA GLU A 204 -23.56 -20.56 -4.56
C GLU A 204 -22.87 -20.28 -5.91
N SER A 205 -22.05 -19.23 -5.97
CA SER A 205 -21.26 -18.87 -7.16
C SER A 205 -19.83 -19.42 -7.13
N CYS A 206 -19.49 -20.27 -6.16
CA CYS A 206 -18.15 -20.79 -6.00
C CYS A 206 -17.95 -22.09 -6.82
N PRO A 207 -16.90 -22.19 -7.66
CA PRO A 207 -16.61 -23.40 -8.43
C PRO A 207 -16.27 -24.62 -7.57
N TRP A 208 -16.03 -24.42 -6.27
CA TRP A 208 -15.69 -25.47 -5.32
C TRP A 208 -16.75 -25.71 -4.25
N GLN A 209 -17.98 -25.21 -4.44
CA GLN A 209 -19.02 -25.26 -3.41
C GLN A 209 -19.29 -26.66 -2.84
N ASP A 210 -19.25 -27.70 -3.68
CA ASP A 210 -19.52 -29.09 -3.29
C ASP A 210 -18.30 -29.80 -2.69
N ARG A 211 -17.12 -29.17 -2.76
CA ARG A 211 -15.87 -29.68 -2.20
C ARG A 211 -15.45 -28.97 -0.92
N CYS A 212 -15.95 -27.75 -0.69
CA CYS A 212 -15.57 -26.90 0.44
C CYS A 212 -15.97 -27.51 1.78
N VAL A 213 -14.97 -27.98 2.55
CA VAL A 213 -15.14 -28.57 3.88
C VAL A 213 -15.73 -27.55 4.85
N ALA A 214 -15.19 -26.32 4.90
CA ALA A 214 -15.71 -25.30 5.81
C ALA A 214 -17.18 -24.92 5.53
N ARG A 215 -17.66 -25.08 4.30
CA ARG A 215 -19.09 -24.90 3.98
C ARG A 215 -19.92 -26.07 4.52
N LYS A 216 -19.49 -27.31 4.29
CA LYS A 216 -20.20 -28.53 4.75
C LYS A 216 -20.27 -28.62 6.26
N GLU A 217 -19.24 -28.14 6.95
CA GLU A 217 -19.13 -28.12 8.41
C GLU A 217 -19.66 -26.82 9.04
N GLU A 218 -20.18 -25.87 8.26
CA GLU A 218 -20.68 -24.57 8.74
C GLU A 218 -19.63 -23.66 9.43
N ARG A 219 -18.34 -23.89 9.16
CA ARG A 219 -17.18 -23.19 9.78
C ARG A 219 -16.66 -21.99 9.00
N LEU A 220 -17.43 -21.45 8.05
CA LEU A 220 -17.02 -20.32 7.19
C LEU A 220 -16.73 -19.02 7.97
N LYS A 221 -17.31 -18.87 9.17
CA LYS A 221 -17.08 -17.73 10.07
C LYS A 221 -15.81 -17.89 10.91
N GLU A 222 -15.37 -19.12 11.14
CA GLU A 222 -14.18 -19.45 11.92
C GLU A 222 -12.92 -19.47 11.06
N ILE A 223 -13.05 -19.96 9.81
CA ILE A 223 -11.94 -20.10 8.88
C ILE A 223 -11.95 -18.91 7.91
N PRO A 224 -10.82 -18.20 7.72
CA PRO A 224 -9.47 -18.57 8.15
C PRO A 224 -9.16 -18.15 9.58
N TYR A 225 -8.47 -19.01 10.32
CA TYR A 225 -7.90 -18.63 11.61
C TYR A 225 -6.77 -17.61 11.41
N LYS A 226 -6.78 -16.56 12.22
CA LYS A 226 -5.74 -15.53 12.30
C LYS A 226 -5.40 -15.32 13.75
N ALA A 227 -4.14 -15.52 14.13
CA ALA A 227 -3.72 -15.22 15.48
C ALA A 227 -4.00 -13.73 15.83
N PRO A 228 -4.40 -13.44 17.07
CA PRO A 228 -4.66 -12.07 17.51
C PRO A 228 -3.45 -11.16 17.26
N LYS A 229 -3.70 -9.97 16.69
CA LYS A 229 -2.64 -8.97 16.50
C LYS A 229 -2.28 -8.34 17.84
N LYS A 230 -1.01 -8.00 18.03
CA LYS A 230 -0.56 -7.15 19.15
C LYS A 230 -1.32 -5.82 19.12
N SER A 231 -1.62 -5.28 20.31
CA SER A 231 -2.21 -3.95 20.43
C SER A 231 -1.29 -2.90 19.82
N ARG A 232 -1.88 -1.90 19.17
CA ARG A 232 -1.11 -0.79 18.57
C ARG A 232 -0.59 0.12 19.66
N LYS A 233 0.62 0.66 19.47
CA LYS A 233 1.14 1.72 20.33
C LYS A 233 0.37 3.02 20.06
N LYS A 234 -0.22 3.61 21.09
CA LYS A 234 -0.88 4.92 21.00
C LYS A 234 0.15 6.02 21.28
N GLU A 235 0.23 7.00 20.38
CA GLU A 235 1.10 8.15 20.50
C GLU A 235 0.25 9.42 20.45
N LYS A 236 0.44 10.31 21.42
CA LYS A 236 -0.18 11.64 21.43
C LYS A 236 0.70 12.60 20.66
N LYS A 237 0.07 13.46 19.86
CA LYS A 237 0.75 14.45 19.01
C LYS A 237 0.01 15.78 19.04
N THR A 238 0.76 16.87 18.99
CA THR A 238 0.21 18.22 18.79
C THR A 238 0.74 18.73 17.44
N VAL A 239 -0.15 19.11 16.54
CA VAL A 239 0.13 19.52 15.16
C VAL A 239 -0.06 21.03 15.04
N PHE A 240 0.92 21.72 14.46
CA PHE A 240 0.94 23.17 14.31
C PHE A 240 0.72 23.57 12.86
N LEU A 241 -0.40 24.23 12.57
CA LEU A 241 -0.69 24.88 11.29
C LEU A 241 -0.24 26.33 11.43
N LEU A 242 1.05 26.55 11.19
CA LEU A 242 1.71 27.84 11.33
C LEU A 242 1.55 28.67 10.05
N CYS A 243 0.81 29.76 10.14
CA CYS A 243 0.49 30.66 9.02
C CYS A 243 1.20 32.01 9.16
N ASP A 244 2.01 32.35 8.16
CA ASP A 244 2.61 33.68 7.96
C ASP A 244 1.94 34.33 6.73
N GLY A 245 1.01 35.25 6.99
CA GLY A 245 0.09 35.77 5.98
C GLY A 245 -0.71 34.64 5.32
N ASP A 246 -0.57 34.51 4.00
CA ASP A 246 -1.22 33.47 3.19
C ASP A 246 -0.36 32.21 3.03
N ARG A 247 0.83 32.16 3.64
CA ARG A 247 1.74 31.02 3.56
C ARG A 247 1.61 30.13 4.78
N ILE A 248 1.92 28.86 4.60
CA ILE A 248 1.94 27.85 5.65
C ILE A 248 3.31 27.20 5.75
N LEU A 249 3.75 26.94 6.97
CA LEU A 249 4.99 26.23 7.25
C LEU A 249 4.78 24.72 7.14
N ILE A 250 5.62 24.07 6.35
CA ILE A 250 5.73 22.62 6.29
C ILE A 250 7.15 22.17 6.59
N HIS A 251 7.29 20.91 7.03
CA HIS A 251 8.56 20.28 7.39
C HIS A 251 8.75 18.99 6.59
N LYS A 252 9.93 18.79 6.01
CA LYS A 252 10.31 17.55 5.33
C LYS A 252 10.87 16.56 6.35
N ARG A 253 10.21 15.41 6.51
CA ARG A 253 10.67 14.35 7.40
C ARG A 253 12.01 13.79 6.92
N GLY A 254 12.85 13.37 7.88
CA GLY A 254 14.14 12.75 7.60
C GLY A 254 14.05 11.48 6.74
N LYS A 255 15.21 10.97 6.31
CA LYS A 255 15.32 9.85 5.35
C LYS A 255 14.94 8.47 5.91
N THR A 256 14.72 8.35 7.22
CA THR A 256 14.43 7.09 7.90
C THR A 256 13.21 7.20 8.80
N GLY A 257 12.65 6.05 9.20
CA GLY A 257 11.50 5.99 10.09
C GLY A 257 10.14 6.13 9.39
N LEU A 258 9.11 6.38 10.20
CA LEU A 258 7.74 6.46 9.73
C LEU A 258 7.55 7.68 8.82
N LEU A 259 6.92 7.48 7.65
CA LEU A 259 6.63 8.53 6.67
C LEU A 259 7.90 9.28 6.21
N ALA A 260 9.05 8.61 6.23
CA ALA A 260 10.33 9.16 5.80
C ALA A 260 10.24 9.87 4.44
N GLY A 261 10.92 11.02 4.31
CA GLY A 261 11.00 11.82 3.09
C GLY A 261 9.71 12.53 2.65
N LEU A 262 8.58 12.33 3.33
CA LEU A 262 7.34 13.08 3.09
C LEU A 262 7.35 14.41 3.83
N TYR A 263 6.45 15.29 3.43
CA TYR A 263 6.21 16.56 4.12
C TYR A 263 5.10 16.41 5.15
N GLU A 264 5.16 17.24 6.19
CA GLU A 264 4.17 17.30 7.26
C GLU A 264 4.01 18.72 7.78
N PHE A 265 2.93 18.95 8.52
CA PHE A 265 2.87 20.11 9.40
C PHE A 265 3.78 19.87 10.61
N PRO A 266 4.52 20.89 11.09
CA PRO A 266 5.32 20.79 12.31
C PRO A 266 4.50 20.19 13.44
N ASN A 267 5.10 19.28 14.22
CA ASN A 267 4.40 18.62 15.32
C ASN A 267 5.32 18.25 16.47
N ALA A 268 4.74 18.24 17.69
CA ALA A 268 5.39 17.86 18.92
C ALA A 268 4.78 16.56 19.50
N GLU A 269 5.54 15.87 20.34
CA GLU A 269 5.04 14.75 21.12
C GLU A 269 4.18 15.23 22.30
N GLY A 270 3.12 14.48 22.61
CA GLY A 270 2.18 14.84 23.66
C GLY A 270 1.03 15.72 23.18
N TRP A 271 0.12 16.01 24.11
CA TRP A 271 -0.93 17.00 23.96
C TRP A 271 -0.50 18.21 24.76
N LEU A 272 -0.31 19.33 24.08
CA LEU A 272 0.25 20.54 24.67
C LEU A 272 -0.86 21.51 25.10
N SER A 273 -0.61 22.26 26.17
CA SER A 273 -1.42 23.42 26.56
C SER A 273 -1.14 24.62 25.65
N ASP A 274 -1.97 25.65 25.73
CA ASP A 274 -1.81 26.91 25.01
C ASP A 274 -0.44 27.55 25.25
N GLU A 275 0.07 27.52 26.48
CA GLU A 275 1.40 28.03 26.85
C GLU A 275 2.53 27.21 26.23
N GLU A 276 2.41 25.88 26.27
CA GLU A 276 3.40 24.97 25.68
C GLU A 276 3.42 25.10 24.14
N VAL A 277 2.26 25.30 23.51
CA VAL A 277 2.16 25.59 22.08
C VAL A 277 2.88 26.90 21.74
N LYS A 278 2.63 27.98 22.50
CA LYS A 278 3.33 29.27 22.30
C LYS A 278 4.84 29.11 22.40
N GLN A 279 5.31 28.39 23.42
CA GLN A 279 6.74 28.13 23.62
C GLN A 279 7.34 27.37 22.43
N GLN A 280 6.69 26.31 21.95
CA GLN A 280 7.16 25.55 20.78
C GLN A 280 7.26 26.40 19.52
N VAL A 281 6.30 27.29 19.30
CA VAL A 281 6.31 28.22 18.14
C VAL A 281 7.46 29.23 18.24
N GLN A 282 7.72 29.74 19.44
CA GLN A 282 8.85 30.63 19.71
C GLN A 282 10.20 29.91 19.55
N GLU A 283 10.31 28.65 19.95
CA GLU A 283 11.49 27.80 19.73
C GLU A 283 11.77 27.57 18.23
N LEU A 284 10.72 27.53 17.40
CA LEU A 284 10.82 27.52 15.93
C LEU A 284 11.23 28.88 15.34
N GLY A 285 11.31 29.93 16.16
CA GLY A 285 11.72 31.28 15.77
C GLY A 285 10.58 32.18 15.31
N TYR A 286 9.34 31.87 15.68
CA TYR A 286 8.16 32.65 15.34
C TYR A 286 7.48 33.27 16.55
N GLU A 287 6.95 34.48 16.38
CA GLU A 287 6.13 35.12 17.41
C GLU A 287 4.64 34.84 17.16
N PRO A 288 3.96 34.06 18.01
CA PRO A 288 2.55 33.75 17.83
C PRO A 288 1.65 34.94 18.16
N LEU A 289 0.82 35.38 17.21
CA LEU A 289 -0.16 36.45 17.37
C LEU A 289 -1.57 35.94 17.70
N TYR A 290 -1.90 34.75 17.19
CA TYR A 290 -3.21 34.14 17.37
C TYR A 290 -3.08 32.62 17.44
N LEU A 291 -3.80 31.99 18.37
CA LEU A 291 -3.90 30.54 18.50
C LEU A 291 -5.37 30.14 18.50
N GLU A 292 -5.71 29.15 17.69
CA GLU A 292 -7.03 28.53 17.66
C GLU A 292 -6.88 27.01 17.68
N ARG A 293 -7.56 26.37 18.62
CA ARG A 293 -7.58 24.92 18.70
C ARG A 293 -8.48 24.34 17.61
N MET A 294 -7.95 23.39 16.85
CA MET A 294 -8.66 22.67 15.80
C MET A 294 -9.23 21.34 16.31
N GLN A 295 -10.00 20.67 15.46
CA GLN A 295 -10.58 19.35 15.77
C GLN A 295 -9.51 18.31 16.11
N ASP A 296 -9.78 17.50 17.14
CA ASP A 296 -8.96 16.34 17.46
C ASP A 296 -9.10 15.29 16.34
N SER A 297 -8.02 14.57 16.03
CA SER A 297 -7.98 13.58 14.95
C SER A 297 -7.24 12.32 15.39
N VAL A 298 -7.74 11.16 14.96
CA VAL A 298 -7.07 9.88 15.18
C VAL A 298 -6.69 9.28 13.84
N HIS A 299 -5.40 9.04 13.64
CA HIS A 299 -4.89 8.34 12.47
C HIS A 299 -4.31 6.97 12.84
N ILE A 300 -4.78 5.93 12.15
CA ILE A 300 -4.42 4.54 12.44
C ILE A 300 -3.42 4.03 11.40
N PHE A 301 -2.23 3.68 11.86
CA PHE A 301 -1.25 2.90 11.10
C PHE A 301 -1.38 1.41 11.45
N THR A 302 -0.65 0.54 10.74
CA THR A 302 -0.66 -0.90 11.04
C THR A 302 -0.16 -1.22 12.46
N HIS A 303 0.88 -0.52 12.92
CA HIS A 303 1.59 -0.83 14.17
C HIS A 303 1.43 0.24 15.26
N LYS A 304 0.81 1.39 14.94
CA LYS A 304 0.63 2.51 15.87
C LYS A 304 -0.60 3.35 15.53
N GLU A 305 -1.02 4.17 16.49
CA GLU A 305 -2.14 5.11 16.36
C GLU A 305 -1.66 6.49 16.81
N TRP A 306 -1.87 7.51 15.97
CA TRP A 306 -1.63 8.90 16.32
C TRP A 306 -2.93 9.53 16.79
N HIS A 307 -2.92 10.04 18.01
CA HIS A 307 -3.98 10.84 18.60
C HIS A 307 -3.54 12.29 18.60
N MET A 308 -4.02 13.04 17.61
CA MET A 308 -3.56 14.38 17.28
C MET A 308 -4.52 15.46 17.77
N GLN A 309 -3.94 16.55 18.26
CA GLN A 309 -4.62 17.83 18.48
C GLN A 309 -4.01 18.85 17.52
N GLY A 310 -4.83 19.57 16.77
CA GLY A 310 -4.36 20.59 15.85
C GLY A 310 -4.47 21.99 16.44
N TRP A 311 -3.55 22.87 16.06
CA TRP A 311 -3.57 24.28 16.38
C TRP A 311 -3.34 25.11 15.12
N LEU A 312 -4.27 26.00 14.81
CA LEU A 312 -4.06 27.05 13.82
C LEU A 312 -3.37 28.22 14.51
N ILE A 313 -2.24 28.65 13.96
CA ILE A 313 -1.37 29.64 14.60
C ILE A 313 -1.01 30.69 13.57
N ARG A 314 -1.40 31.95 13.83
CA ARG A 314 -0.93 33.08 13.01
C ARG A 314 0.27 33.71 13.69
N VAL A 315 1.32 33.95 12.93
CA VAL A 315 2.58 34.50 13.45
C VAL A 315 2.83 35.91 12.92
N ALA A 316 3.63 36.69 13.65
CA ALA A 316 4.10 37.97 13.14
C ALA A 316 5.00 37.73 11.93
N ALA A 317 4.79 38.47 10.84
CA ALA A 317 5.57 38.36 9.62
C ALA A 317 7.03 38.73 9.90
N ALA A 318 7.86 37.72 10.12
CA ALA A 318 9.26 37.89 10.50
C ALA A 318 10.08 36.62 10.24
N TRP A 319 9.75 35.82 9.22
CA TRP A 319 10.64 34.72 8.81
C TRP A 319 12.03 35.29 8.54
N PRO A 320 13.05 34.99 9.35
CA PRO A 320 14.37 35.51 9.07
C PRO A 320 14.84 34.85 7.78
N GLN A 321 15.14 35.65 6.75
CA GLN A 321 15.74 35.16 5.50
C GLN A 321 17.00 34.30 5.75
N GLU A 322 17.61 34.43 6.93
CA GLU A 322 18.85 33.79 7.36
C GLU A 322 18.67 32.42 8.05
N ARG A 323 17.44 32.01 8.40
CA ARG A 323 17.17 30.69 9.01
C ARG A 323 16.23 29.86 8.14
N GLN A 324 16.65 29.52 6.93
CA GLN A 324 16.19 28.25 6.36
C GLN A 324 16.76 27.13 7.25
N GLN A 325 16.05 26.78 8.32
CA GLN A 325 16.33 25.53 9.01
C GLN A 325 16.22 24.41 7.98
N GLU A 326 17.24 23.56 7.90
CA GLU A 326 17.25 22.42 7.00
C GLU A 326 15.92 21.67 7.14
N ASN A 327 15.18 21.54 6.03
CA ASN A 327 13.89 20.84 5.89
C ASN A 327 12.59 21.63 6.19
N TYR A 328 12.63 22.90 6.59
CA TYR A 328 11.42 23.71 6.71
C TYR A 328 11.16 24.58 5.47
N HIS A 329 9.90 24.68 5.06
CA HIS A 329 9.48 25.43 3.88
C HIS A 329 8.23 26.24 4.18
N LEU A 330 8.29 27.55 3.92
CA LEU A 330 7.14 28.45 4.01
C LEU A 330 6.58 28.68 2.60
N ILE A 331 5.42 28.11 2.33
CA ILE A 331 4.87 27.97 0.97
C ILE A 331 3.42 28.45 0.91
N LEU A 332 2.94 28.74 -0.29
CA LEU A 332 1.50 28.90 -0.51
C LEU A 332 0.79 27.54 -0.40
N PRO A 333 -0.40 27.46 0.21
CA PRO A 333 -1.19 26.24 0.30
C PRO A 333 -1.38 25.50 -1.03
N GLN A 334 -1.51 26.22 -2.14
CA GLN A 334 -1.67 25.66 -3.48
C GLN A 334 -0.43 24.88 -3.96
N GLU A 335 0.76 25.22 -3.47
CA GLU A 335 2.00 24.52 -3.82
C GLU A 335 2.06 23.10 -3.24
N ILE A 336 1.32 22.83 -2.15
CA ILE A 336 1.20 21.49 -1.55
C ILE A 336 0.59 20.51 -2.56
N GLU A 337 -0.45 20.97 -3.25
CA GLU A 337 -1.17 20.16 -4.22
C GLU A 337 -0.28 19.73 -5.39
N ALA A 338 0.69 20.57 -5.80
CA ALA A 338 1.57 20.30 -6.91
C ALA A 338 2.88 19.59 -6.53
N VAL A 339 3.54 20.00 -5.44
CA VAL A 339 4.97 19.71 -5.21
C VAL A 339 5.22 18.88 -3.95
N TYR A 340 4.45 19.08 -2.89
CA TYR A 340 4.80 18.57 -1.56
C TYR A 340 3.89 17.42 -1.13
N PRO A 341 4.36 16.16 -1.14
CA PRO A 341 3.54 15.03 -0.73
C PRO A 341 3.29 15.03 0.77
N ILE A 342 2.05 15.30 1.20
CA ILE A 342 1.62 15.28 2.60
C ILE A 342 0.74 14.04 2.83
N PRO A 343 1.05 13.21 3.84
CA PRO A 343 0.31 11.99 4.07
C PRO A 343 -1.11 12.28 4.56
N SER A 344 -2.03 11.38 4.22
CA SER A 344 -3.44 11.43 4.66
C SER A 344 -3.63 11.45 6.18
N ALA A 345 -2.57 11.20 6.96
CA ALA A 345 -2.56 11.39 8.41
C ALA A 345 -2.99 12.80 8.82
N PHE A 346 -2.63 13.82 8.03
CA PHE A 346 -2.94 15.22 8.33
C PHE A 346 -4.20 15.74 7.64
N ARG A 347 -4.98 14.89 6.98
CA ARG A 347 -6.17 15.30 6.19
C ARG A 347 -7.20 16.09 7.02
N ALA A 348 -7.38 15.74 8.29
CA ALA A 348 -8.30 16.45 9.18
C ALA A 348 -7.96 17.94 9.37
N TYR A 349 -6.73 18.34 9.02
CA TYR A 349 -6.23 19.70 9.18
C TYR A 349 -6.14 20.48 7.87
N THR A 350 -6.38 19.83 6.72
CA THR A 350 -6.28 20.49 5.40
C THR A 350 -7.59 21.09 4.91
N ASP A 351 -8.73 20.58 5.38
CA ASP A 351 -10.06 20.99 4.91
C ASP A 351 -10.36 22.49 5.20
N GLY A 352 -9.86 23.02 6.32
CA GLY A 352 -10.01 24.45 6.69
C GLY A 352 -9.07 25.42 5.98
N LEU A 353 -8.12 24.90 5.18
CA LEU A 353 -7.10 25.68 4.47
C LEU A 353 -7.28 25.66 2.95
N ASN A 354 -8.39 25.11 2.44
CA ASN A 354 -8.63 24.87 1.01
C ASN A 354 -7.54 24.00 0.33
N ILE A 355 -6.88 23.09 1.07
CA ILE A 355 -5.87 22.17 0.52
C ILE A 355 -6.49 20.79 0.29
N VAL A 356 -6.33 20.23 -0.91
CA VAL A 356 -6.75 18.85 -1.23
C VAL A 356 -5.55 17.90 -1.30
N LEU A 357 -5.54 16.89 -0.43
CA LEU A 357 -4.48 15.88 -0.35
C LEU A 357 -4.78 14.59 -1.13
N GLY A 358 -3.73 13.94 -1.63
CA GLY A 358 -3.79 12.60 -2.22
C GLY A 358 -4.52 12.55 -3.56
N ASN A 359 -5.19 11.42 -3.85
CA ASN A 359 -5.84 11.21 -5.15
C ASN A 359 -6.89 12.27 -5.53
N ALA A 360 -7.52 12.90 -4.55
CA ALA A 360 -8.60 13.86 -4.79
C ALA A 360 -8.13 15.09 -5.59
N HIS A 361 -6.84 15.45 -5.50
CA HIS A 361 -6.25 16.51 -6.32
C HIS A 361 -6.20 16.12 -7.82
N PHE A 362 -5.87 14.87 -8.12
CA PHE A 362 -5.69 14.39 -9.50
C PHE A 362 -7.01 14.09 -10.23
N LEU A 363 -8.15 14.18 -9.53
CA LEU A 363 -9.48 13.95 -10.09
C LEU A 363 -10.25 15.26 -10.35
N ARG A 364 -9.61 16.42 -10.16
CA ARG A 364 -10.16 17.75 -10.42
C ARG A 364 -10.06 18.15 -11.88
#